data_AF-A0A928U271-F1
#
_entry.id   AF-A0A928U271-F1
#
_cell.length_a   1.000
_cell.length_b   1.000
_cell.length_c   1.000
_cell.angle_alpha   90.00
_cell.angle_beta   90.00
_cell.angle_gamma   90.00
#
_symmetry.space_group_name_H-M   'P 1'
#
loop_
_entity.id
_entity.type
_entity.pdbx_description
1 polymer ?
#
loop_
_entity_poly.entity_id
_entity_poly.type
_entity_poly.pdbx_seq_one_letter_code
_entity_poly.pdbx_strand_id
1 'polypeptide(L)'
;MKKSTLVLLILLSALLAAGVACGGGTADTPSTDTSTIAVAPADVPAEIALVAEALEVEAEPAKPATPGCEDYLRFCVTAVTTGTVPAEATTGTNHYQVSDCTAWAAPGAARIVELPFITAVGDKQMTVALTRISAYTGPGSYDLTAVVTNGMPDVFPTIEVDGRAFSNGEGSTAVVTLAADGSGSVQASNLVEIASLLVSNPDPDARLDFSMSWTCKDIE
;
A
#
# COMPACT_ATOMS: atom_id res chain seq x y z
N MET A 1 20.46 -15.46 -44.49
CA MET A 1 19.51 -16.56 -44.19
C MET A 1 18.65 -16.07 -43.02
N LYS A 2 17.49 -15.42 -43.20
CA LYS A 2 16.19 -15.80 -43.79
C LYS A 2 15.44 -16.91 -43.02
N LYS A 3 14.34 -16.49 -42.39
CA LYS A 3 13.12 -17.23 -41.98
C LYS A 3 13.10 -17.82 -40.56
N SER A 4 12.52 -17.07 -39.61
CA SER A 4 11.79 -17.69 -38.48
C SER A 4 10.72 -16.77 -37.87
N THR A 5 10.06 -15.93 -38.68
CA THR A 5 9.13 -14.88 -38.19
C THR A 5 7.69 -15.08 -38.66
N LEU A 6 7.32 -16.25 -39.20
CA LEU A 6 6.05 -16.41 -39.93
C LEU A 6 5.13 -17.55 -39.47
N VAL A 7 5.28 -18.04 -38.23
CA VAL A 7 4.46 -19.19 -37.74
C VAL A 7 3.56 -18.81 -36.56
N LEU A 8 3.78 -17.69 -35.87
CA LEU A 8 3.01 -17.34 -34.67
C LEU A 8 1.80 -16.42 -34.93
N LEU A 9 1.40 -16.22 -36.18
CA LEU A 9 0.32 -15.30 -36.58
C LEU A 9 -0.98 -16.00 -37.02
N ILE A 10 -1.09 -17.32 -36.81
CA ILE A 10 -2.23 -18.13 -37.26
C ILE A 10 -3.06 -18.72 -36.09
N LEU A 11 -2.62 -18.57 -34.84
CA LEU A 11 -3.20 -19.28 -33.69
C LEU A 11 -4.14 -18.45 -32.78
N LEU A 12 -4.39 -17.17 -33.07
CA LEU A 12 -5.20 -16.30 -32.19
C LEU A 12 -6.49 -15.74 -32.83
N SER A 13 -7.01 -16.39 -33.87
CA SER A 13 -8.19 -15.90 -34.63
C SER A 13 -9.46 -16.73 -34.44
N ALA A 14 -9.50 -17.66 -33.48
CA ALA A 14 -10.62 -18.58 -33.32
C ALA A 14 -11.14 -18.62 -31.88
N LEU A 15 -11.92 -17.61 -31.50
CA LEU A 15 -12.94 -17.70 -30.44
C LEU A 15 -13.95 -16.55 -30.62
N LEU A 16 -14.72 -16.65 -31.72
CA LEU A 16 -16.02 -15.99 -31.86
C LEU A 16 -17.14 -16.97 -31.49
N ALA A 17 -18.12 -16.43 -30.77
CA ALA A 17 -19.56 -16.67 -30.91
C ALA A 17 -20.21 -17.96 -30.38
N ALA A 18 -20.98 -17.79 -29.29
CA ALA A 18 -22.35 -18.30 -29.07
C ALA A 18 -23.01 -17.33 -28.06
N GLY A 19 -24.07 -16.56 -28.37
CA GLY A 19 -25.48 -16.98 -28.46
C GLY A 19 -25.99 -17.35 -27.04
N VAL A 20 -27.02 -16.80 -26.40
CA VAL A 20 -28.40 -16.43 -26.79
C VAL A 20 -29.06 -15.74 -25.56
N ALA A 21 -29.78 -14.62 -25.72
CA ALA A 21 -31.25 -14.47 -25.69
C ALA A 21 -31.93 -14.19 -24.33
N CYS A 22 -32.73 -13.11 -24.36
CA CYS A 22 -34.04 -12.90 -23.73
C CYS A 22 -34.17 -12.83 -22.19
N GLY A 23 -34.81 -11.75 -21.72
CA GLY A 23 -35.38 -11.72 -20.37
C GLY A 23 -35.62 -10.32 -19.83
N GLY A 24 -36.57 -9.60 -20.42
CA GLY A 24 -37.16 -8.43 -19.77
C GLY A 24 -37.99 -8.87 -18.56
N GLY A 25 -37.84 -8.15 -17.45
CA GLY A 25 -38.61 -8.34 -16.23
C GLY A 25 -38.59 -7.07 -15.41
N THR A 26 -39.63 -6.27 -15.57
CA THR A 26 -39.98 -5.13 -14.71
C THR A 26 -40.12 -5.64 -13.28
N ALA A 27 -39.35 -5.08 -12.35
CA ALA A 27 -39.53 -5.32 -10.92
C ALA A 27 -40.23 -4.10 -10.32
N ASP A 28 -41.47 -4.33 -9.87
CA ASP A 28 -42.27 -3.41 -9.07
C ASP A 28 -41.56 -3.10 -7.74
N THR A 29 -41.54 -1.81 -7.40
CA THR A 29 -41.10 -1.28 -6.12
C THR A 29 -42.13 -1.60 -5.04
N PRO A 30 -41.79 -2.28 -3.94
CA PRO A 30 -42.64 -2.33 -2.77
C PRO A 30 -42.46 -1.05 -1.95
N SER A 31 -43.54 -0.27 -1.81
CA SER A 31 -43.70 0.71 -0.74
C SER A 31 -43.56 0.01 0.61
N THR A 32 -42.75 0.55 1.50
CA THR A 32 -42.80 0.24 2.93
C THR A 32 -43.06 1.52 3.70
N ASP A 33 -44.19 1.50 4.41
CA ASP A 33 -44.70 2.51 5.31
C ASP A 33 -43.67 2.97 6.34
N THR A 34 -43.45 4.28 6.40
CA THR A 34 -42.86 4.91 7.60
C THR A 34 -44.01 5.29 8.51
N SER A 35 -44.29 4.46 9.51
CA SER A 35 -45.09 4.88 10.67
C SER A 35 -44.30 5.89 11.50
N THR A 36 -44.74 7.14 11.43
CA THR A 36 -44.34 8.22 12.35
C THR A 36 -44.95 7.95 13.72
N ILE A 37 -44.15 7.51 14.68
CA ILE A 37 -44.53 7.56 16.10
C ILE A 37 -44.22 8.96 16.61
N ALA A 38 -45.27 9.76 16.81
CA ALA A 38 -45.19 11.00 17.57
C ALA A 38 -45.05 10.66 19.06
N VAL A 39 -43.93 11.06 19.67
CA VAL A 39 -43.78 11.07 21.13
C VAL A 39 -43.93 12.52 21.60
N ALA A 40 -44.99 12.77 22.36
CA ALA A 40 -45.26 14.03 23.04
C ALA A 40 -44.22 14.29 24.14
N PRO A 41 -43.91 15.55 24.49
CA PRO A 41 -42.96 15.86 25.56
C PRO A 41 -43.60 15.54 26.91
N ALA A 42 -43.01 14.60 27.64
CA ALA A 42 -43.32 14.37 29.04
C ALA A 42 -42.22 14.99 29.90
N ASP A 43 -42.66 15.80 30.86
CA ASP A 43 -41.88 16.43 31.92
C ASP A 43 -40.83 15.49 32.53
N VAL A 44 -39.58 15.95 32.59
CA VAL A 44 -38.51 15.29 33.35
C VAL A 44 -38.41 16.00 34.71
N PRO A 45 -38.68 15.32 35.84
CA PRO A 45 -38.45 15.88 37.17
C PRO A 45 -36.95 16.02 37.46
N ALA A 46 -36.61 17.14 38.11
CA ALA A 46 -35.27 17.53 38.50
C ALA A 46 -34.73 16.67 39.66
N GLU A 47 -34.22 15.48 39.37
CA GLU A 47 -33.52 14.70 40.40
C GLU A 47 -32.56 13.63 39.84
N ILE A 48 -31.62 14.01 38.97
CA ILE A 48 -30.34 13.28 38.84
C ILE A 48 -29.21 14.30 38.59
N ALA A 49 -29.07 15.24 39.52
CA ALA A 49 -27.95 16.20 39.57
C ALA A 49 -26.91 15.73 40.61
N LEU A 50 -26.53 14.44 40.61
CA LEU A 50 -25.60 13.92 41.61
C LEU A 50 -24.89 12.61 41.22
N VAL A 51 -24.34 12.54 40.02
CA VAL A 51 -23.14 11.71 39.73
C VAL A 51 -22.33 12.38 38.60
N ALA A 52 -21.92 13.64 38.79
CA ALA A 52 -21.06 14.36 37.84
C ALA A 52 -19.74 14.83 38.47
N GLU A 53 -19.42 14.39 39.69
CA GLU A 53 -18.18 14.74 40.39
C GLU A 53 -17.49 13.47 40.91
N ALA A 54 -16.94 12.67 40.00
CA ALA A 54 -15.82 11.77 40.25
C ALA A 54 -15.57 10.97 38.97
N LEU A 55 -14.80 11.55 38.05
CA LEU A 55 -13.92 10.90 37.06
C LEU A 55 -13.53 11.97 36.02
N GLU A 56 -12.90 13.07 36.48
CA GLU A 56 -12.02 13.83 35.60
C GLU A 56 -10.73 13.00 35.46
N VAL A 57 -10.79 11.98 34.61
CA VAL A 57 -9.57 11.48 33.99
C VAL A 57 -9.17 12.60 33.03
N GLU A 58 -8.14 13.34 33.41
CA GLU A 58 -7.48 14.32 32.56
C GLU A 58 -7.01 13.57 31.31
N ALA A 59 -7.86 13.56 30.28
CA ALA A 59 -7.53 12.95 29.00
C ALA A 59 -6.38 13.77 28.43
N GLU A 60 -5.19 13.16 28.41
CA GLU A 60 -4.03 13.71 27.71
C GLU A 60 -4.49 14.15 26.32
N PRO A 61 -4.23 15.40 25.89
CA PRO A 61 -4.70 15.87 24.61
C PRO A 61 -4.19 14.91 23.54
N ALA A 62 -5.12 14.27 22.83
CA ALA A 62 -4.79 13.37 21.72
C ALA A 62 -3.80 14.10 20.81
N LYS A 63 -2.61 13.51 20.65
CA LYS A 63 -1.59 14.03 19.75
C LYS A 63 -2.28 14.27 18.40
N PRO A 64 -2.24 15.51 17.85
CA PRO A 64 -2.91 15.76 16.58
C PRO A 64 -2.38 14.77 15.54
N ALA A 65 -3.30 14.08 14.87
CA ALA A 65 -2.95 13.15 13.82
C ALA A 65 -2.05 13.87 12.80
N THR A 66 -0.93 13.24 12.43
CA THR A 66 -0.15 13.73 11.30
C THR A 66 -1.05 13.61 10.06
N PRO A 67 -1.31 14.69 9.30
CA PRO A 67 -2.19 14.60 8.14
C PRO A 67 -1.75 13.47 7.21
N GLY A 68 -2.68 12.59 6.85
CA GLY A 68 -2.40 11.41 6.06
C GLY A 68 -1.92 10.21 6.87
N CYS A 69 -1.71 10.27 8.18
CA CYS A 69 -1.35 9.14 9.04
C CYS A 69 -2.33 8.98 10.21
N GLU A 70 -3.61 8.97 9.88
CA GLU A 70 -4.72 8.88 10.82
C GLU A 70 -4.65 7.60 11.67
N ASP A 71 -5.32 7.62 12.84
CA ASP A 71 -5.22 6.53 13.83
C ASP A 71 -5.84 5.20 13.41
N TYR A 72 -6.73 5.22 12.42
CA TYR A 72 -7.30 4.03 11.81
C TYR A 72 -6.42 3.40 10.70
N LEU A 73 -5.23 3.94 10.42
CA LEU A 73 -4.30 3.41 9.42
C LEU A 73 -3.15 2.66 10.09
N ARG A 74 -2.93 1.40 9.72
CA ARG A 74 -1.96 0.48 10.37
C ARG A 74 -0.53 0.96 10.23
N PHE A 75 -0.19 1.50 9.07
CA PHE A 75 1.13 2.03 8.78
C PHE A 75 1.05 3.53 8.56
N CYS A 76 2.00 4.29 9.11
CA CYS A 76 2.32 5.63 8.67
C CYS A 76 3.65 5.55 7.93
N VAL A 77 3.65 5.95 6.65
CA VAL A 77 4.75 5.76 5.71
C VAL A 77 5.21 7.13 5.22
N THR A 78 6.52 7.36 5.27
CA THR A 78 7.17 8.50 4.62
C THR A 78 8.13 7.96 3.56
N ALA A 79 7.99 8.44 2.33
CA ALA A 79 8.80 8.06 1.19
C ALA A 79 9.49 9.30 0.60
N VAL A 80 10.77 9.15 0.29
CA VAL A 80 11.64 10.19 -0.23
C VAL A 80 12.40 9.62 -1.43
N THR A 81 12.52 10.43 -2.46
CA THR A 81 13.31 10.16 -3.65
C THR A 81 14.30 11.29 -3.87
N THR A 82 15.51 10.95 -4.30
CA THR A 82 16.56 11.90 -4.69
C THR A 82 17.15 11.49 -6.04
N GLY A 83 17.86 12.41 -6.69
CA GLY A 83 18.41 12.19 -8.03
C GLY A 83 17.51 12.81 -9.10
N THR A 84 17.16 12.03 -10.12
CA THR A 84 16.49 12.53 -11.32
C THR A 84 15.12 13.15 -11.04
N VAL A 85 14.33 12.59 -10.13
CA VAL A 85 13.02 13.13 -9.73
C VAL A 85 12.96 13.22 -8.21
N PRO A 86 13.34 14.35 -7.59
CA PRO A 86 13.23 14.50 -6.16
C PRO A 86 11.77 14.69 -5.76
N ALA A 87 11.33 13.99 -4.72
CA ALA A 87 9.98 14.07 -4.17
C ALA A 87 9.96 13.51 -2.75
N GLU A 88 9.01 13.99 -1.95
CA GLU A 88 8.71 13.47 -0.63
C GLU A 88 7.19 13.37 -0.49
N ALA A 89 6.72 12.30 0.13
CA ALA A 89 5.31 12.12 0.47
C ALA A 89 5.17 11.34 1.77
N THR A 90 4.16 11.70 2.57
CA THR A 90 3.77 10.96 3.77
C THR A 90 2.31 10.58 3.66
N THR A 91 2.00 9.34 3.99
CA THR A 91 0.63 8.79 3.95
C THR A 91 0.54 7.55 4.83
N GLY A 92 -0.68 7.13 5.11
CA GLY A 92 -1.01 5.99 5.92
C GLY A 92 -1.70 4.97 5.05
N THR A 93 -1.49 3.71 5.39
CA THR A 93 -2.01 2.59 4.61
C THR A 93 -2.39 1.44 5.51
N ASN A 94 -3.39 0.69 5.08
CA ASN A 94 -3.73 -0.59 5.67
C ASN A 94 -3.20 -1.67 4.73
N HIS A 95 -2.30 -2.50 5.25
CA HIS A 95 -1.85 -3.68 4.52
C HIS A 95 -2.74 -4.85 4.94
N TYR A 96 -3.57 -5.36 4.02
CA TYR A 96 -4.66 -6.31 4.31
C TYR A 96 -4.23 -7.61 5.01
N GLN A 97 -2.94 -7.94 5.00
CA GLN A 97 -2.38 -9.14 5.64
C GLN A 97 -1.87 -8.90 7.06
N VAL A 98 -1.91 -7.67 7.56
CA VAL A 98 -1.33 -7.28 8.86
C VAL A 98 -2.44 -6.84 9.81
N SER A 99 -2.87 -7.77 10.67
CA SER A 99 -3.81 -7.50 11.76
C SER A 99 -3.13 -7.18 13.10
N ASP A 100 -1.86 -7.56 13.23
CA ASP A 100 -1.04 -7.37 14.43
C ASP A 100 0.41 -7.14 13.98
N CYS A 101 0.98 -5.99 14.37
CA CYS A 101 2.31 -5.56 13.94
C CYS A 101 3.43 -6.48 14.44
N THR A 102 3.33 -6.91 15.70
CA THR A 102 4.35 -7.75 16.35
C THR A 102 4.33 -9.16 15.77
N ALA A 103 3.15 -9.74 15.54
CA ALA A 103 2.98 -11.04 14.92
C ALA A 103 3.46 -11.03 13.46
N TRP A 104 3.19 -9.95 12.72
CA TRP A 104 3.70 -9.80 11.35
C TRP A 104 5.23 -9.71 11.29
N ALA A 105 5.88 -9.07 12.27
CA ALA A 105 7.33 -8.99 12.39
C ALA A 105 7.98 -10.14 13.19
N ALA A 106 7.19 -11.12 13.66
CA ALA A 106 7.72 -12.16 14.51
C ALA A 106 8.75 -13.05 13.77
N PRO A 107 9.83 -13.48 14.46
CA PRO A 107 10.78 -14.42 13.89
C PRO A 107 10.15 -15.81 13.68
N GLY A 108 10.73 -16.60 12.80
CA GLY A 108 10.24 -17.94 12.50
C GLY A 108 10.93 -18.62 11.33
N ALA A 109 10.31 -19.67 10.80
CA ALA A 109 10.73 -20.29 9.56
C ALA A 109 10.71 -19.26 8.41
N ALA A 110 11.63 -19.40 7.46
CA ALA A 110 11.75 -18.50 6.33
C ALA A 110 10.41 -18.37 5.58
N ARG A 111 9.95 -17.13 5.41
CA ARG A 111 8.69 -16.80 4.75
C ARG A 111 8.79 -15.53 3.94
N ILE A 112 7.78 -15.31 3.12
CA ILE A 112 7.57 -14.03 2.46
C ILE A 112 7.08 -12.99 3.48
N VAL A 113 7.64 -11.79 3.41
CA VAL A 113 7.10 -10.57 4.02
C VAL A 113 6.95 -9.52 2.92
N GLU A 114 5.71 -9.12 2.67
CA GLU A 114 5.37 -7.95 1.86
C GLU A 114 5.44 -6.70 2.75
N LEU A 115 6.08 -5.65 2.24
CA LEU A 115 6.25 -4.38 2.94
C LEU A 115 5.10 -3.42 2.62
N PRO A 116 4.88 -2.39 3.45
CA PRO A 116 3.92 -1.34 3.15
C PRO A 116 4.18 -0.70 1.78
N PHE A 117 3.09 -0.37 1.10
CA PHE A 117 3.11 0.28 -0.22
C PHE A 117 2.22 1.54 -0.17
N ILE A 118 2.51 2.49 -1.05
CA ILE A 118 1.79 3.77 -1.13
C ILE A 118 1.38 4.03 -2.58
N THR A 119 0.27 4.74 -2.79
CA THR A 119 -0.28 4.96 -4.13
C THR A 119 -0.70 6.40 -4.34
N ALA A 120 -0.18 7.03 -5.39
CA ALA A 120 -0.57 8.36 -5.87
C ALA A 120 -0.58 9.44 -4.77
N VAL A 121 0.48 9.52 -3.96
CA VAL A 121 0.56 10.45 -2.84
C VAL A 121 1.50 11.63 -3.08
N GLY A 122 1.18 12.77 -2.45
CA GLY A 122 1.90 14.02 -2.61
C GLY A 122 1.72 14.66 -4.00
N ASP A 123 2.36 15.82 -4.20
CA ASP A 123 2.17 16.64 -5.40
C ASP A 123 2.63 15.93 -6.68
N LYS A 124 3.65 15.08 -6.58
CA LYS A 124 4.20 14.30 -7.70
C LYS A 124 3.56 12.92 -7.88
N GLN A 125 2.47 12.66 -7.15
CA GLN A 125 1.69 11.41 -7.24
C GLN A 125 2.58 10.17 -7.10
N MET A 126 3.40 10.14 -6.05
CA MET A 126 4.33 9.04 -5.81
C MET A 126 3.58 7.74 -5.50
N THR A 127 3.98 6.67 -6.18
CA THR A 127 3.56 5.29 -5.91
C THR A 127 4.80 4.45 -5.66
N VAL A 128 4.78 3.66 -4.58
CA VAL A 128 5.78 2.64 -4.28
C VAL A 128 5.05 1.31 -4.39
N ALA A 129 5.39 0.52 -5.39
CA ALA A 129 4.78 -0.79 -5.59
C ALA A 129 5.47 -1.89 -4.75
N LEU A 130 4.74 -3.00 -4.57
CA LEU A 130 5.02 -4.09 -3.64
C LEU A 130 6.51 -4.44 -3.54
N THR A 131 7.12 -4.12 -2.40
CA THR A 131 8.48 -4.54 -2.05
C THR A 131 8.38 -5.75 -1.13
N ARG A 132 9.27 -6.75 -1.29
CA ARG A 132 9.14 -8.03 -0.59
C ARG A 132 10.47 -8.65 -0.22
N ILE A 133 10.56 -9.14 1.02
CA ILE A 133 11.61 -10.07 1.46
C ILE A 133 11.07 -11.49 1.29
N SER A 134 11.75 -12.32 0.50
CA SER A 134 11.34 -13.67 0.12
C SER A 134 11.67 -14.75 1.16
N ALA A 135 12.73 -14.52 1.94
CA ALA A 135 13.25 -15.43 2.96
C ALA A 135 13.40 -14.74 4.32
N TYR A 136 12.36 -14.02 4.76
CA TYR A 136 12.33 -13.35 6.04
C TYR A 136 12.31 -14.36 7.20
N THR A 137 13.21 -14.17 8.17
CA THR A 137 13.33 -15.05 9.36
C THR A 137 13.08 -14.33 10.68
N GLY A 138 12.87 -13.01 10.66
CA GLY A 138 12.66 -12.19 11.85
C GLY A 138 13.26 -10.78 11.74
N PRO A 139 13.14 -9.96 12.78
CA PRO A 139 13.62 -8.59 12.77
C PRO A 139 15.12 -8.51 12.45
N GLY A 140 15.52 -7.50 11.67
CA GLY A 140 16.88 -7.37 11.19
C GLY A 140 16.98 -6.60 9.88
N SER A 141 18.16 -6.66 9.28
CA SER A 141 18.48 -6.03 7.99
C SER A 141 18.66 -7.09 6.90
N TYR A 142 18.11 -6.82 5.72
CA TYR A 142 18.05 -7.74 4.59
C TYR A 142 18.48 -7.01 3.32
N ASP A 143 19.57 -7.45 2.71
CA ASP A 143 19.94 -7.05 1.36
C ASP A 143 19.01 -7.76 0.35
N LEU A 144 18.25 -6.99 -0.42
CA LEU A 144 17.34 -7.56 -1.39
C LEU A 144 18.11 -8.14 -2.58
N THR A 145 17.72 -9.34 -2.97
CA THR A 145 18.31 -10.10 -4.07
C THR A 145 17.26 -10.37 -5.15
N ALA A 146 17.33 -9.62 -6.26
CA ALA A 146 16.36 -9.70 -7.37
C ALA A 146 16.50 -10.99 -8.21
N VAL A 147 17.63 -11.70 -8.11
CA VAL A 147 17.92 -12.90 -8.87
C VAL A 147 18.58 -13.94 -7.98
N VAL A 148 17.97 -15.11 -7.87
CA VAL A 148 18.50 -16.25 -7.09
C VAL A 148 18.57 -17.50 -7.96
N THR A 149 19.52 -18.39 -7.68
CA THR A 149 19.61 -19.69 -8.39
C THR A 149 18.53 -20.66 -7.91
N ASN A 150 18.16 -20.59 -6.63
CA ASN A 150 17.16 -21.46 -6.00
C ASN A 150 16.27 -20.64 -5.07
N GLY A 151 15.00 -21.02 -4.96
CA GLY A 151 14.00 -20.29 -4.16
C GLY A 151 13.30 -19.16 -4.93
N MET A 152 12.53 -18.35 -4.21
CA MET A 152 11.90 -17.14 -4.76
C MET A 152 12.84 -15.95 -4.57
N PRO A 153 13.03 -15.08 -5.56
CA PRO A 153 13.76 -13.84 -5.38
C PRO A 153 12.95 -12.83 -4.56
N ASP A 154 13.67 -11.87 -4.00
CA ASP A 154 13.11 -10.67 -3.41
C ASP A 154 12.49 -9.78 -4.49
N VAL A 155 11.59 -8.89 -4.09
CA VAL A 155 11.01 -7.88 -4.99
C VAL A 155 11.55 -6.53 -4.56
N PHE A 156 12.33 -5.90 -5.44
CA PHE A 156 12.83 -4.54 -5.24
C PHE A 156 11.68 -3.52 -5.30
N PRO A 157 11.85 -2.35 -4.65
CA PRO A 157 10.88 -1.28 -4.78
C PRO A 157 10.80 -0.82 -6.24
N THR A 158 9.57 -0.70 -6.74
CA THR A 158 9.30 -0.02 -8.01
C THR A 158 8.60 1.30 -7.70
N ILE A 159 9.22 2.39 -8.12
CA ILE A 159 8.80 3.75 -7.77
C ILE A 159 8.23 4.42 -9.01
N GLU A 160 6.95 4.75 -9.00
CA GLU A 160 6.39 5.69 -9.97
C GLU A 160 6.32 7.06 -9.33
N VAL A 161 6.91 8.07 -9.97
CA VAL A 161 6.90 9.45 -9.49
C VAL A 161 6.95 10.38 -10.69
N ASP A 162 6.06 11.37 -10.72
CA ASP A 162 5.98 12.36 -11.81
C ASP A 162 5.84 11.71 -13.20
N GLY A 163 5.08 10.61 -13.29
CA GLY A 163 4.86 9.84 -14.51
C GLY A 163 6.08 9.03 -15.00
N ARG A 164 7.10 8.84 -14.17
CA ARG A 164 8.30 8.06 -14.47
C ARG A 164 8.43 6.90 -13.50
N ALA A 165 8.74 5.71 -14.01
CA ALA A 165 8.87 4.49 -13.22
C ALA A 165 10.32 4.06 -13.10
N PHE A 166 10.76 3.78 -11.89
CA PHE A 166 12.13 3.37 -11.54
C PHE A 166 12.12 2.03 -10.81
N SER A 167 13.08 1.16 -11.12
CA SER A 167 13.25 -0.13 -10.45
C SER A 167 14.70 -0.59 -10.52
N ASN A 168 14.98 -1.82 -10.09
CA ASN A 168 16.33 -2.35 -10.07
C ASN A 168 16.90 -2.55 -11.48
N GLY A 169 18.15 -2.13 -11.66
CA GLY A 169 18.96 -2.34 -12.85
C GLY A 169 20.40 -2.69 -12.47
N GLU A 170 21.32 -2.57 -13.42
CA GLU A 170 22.74 -2.80 -13.17
C GLU A 170 23.27 -1.83 -12.11
N GLY A 171 23.88 -2.37 -11.05
CA GLY A 171 24.45 -1.59 -9.95
C GLY A 171 23.43 -1.01 -8.97
N SER A 172 22.14 -1.36 -9.07
CA SER A 172 21.16 -1.00 -8.04
C SER A 172 21.32 -1.87 -6.79
N THR A 173 21.08 -1.28 -5.62
CA THR A 173 21.06 -1.99 -4.32
C THR A 173 19.80 -1.63 -3.57
N ALA A 174 19.29 -2.53 -2.73
CA ALA A 174 18.22 -2.21 -1.80
C ALA A 174 18.40 -2.98 -0.49
N VAL A 175 18.25 -2.28 0.63
CA VAL A 175 18.34 -2.82 1.99
C VAL A 175 17.04 -2.53 2.70
N VAL A 176 16.48 -3.56 3.33
CA VAL A 176 15.29 -3.44 4.17
C VAL A 176 15.69 -3.68 5.61
N THR A 177 15.23 -2.81 6.51
CA THR A 177 15.34 -3.02 7.95
C THR A 177 13.93 -3.13 8.54
N LEU A 178 13.64 -4.22 9.23
CA LEU A 178 12.36 -4.44 9.92
C LEU A 178 12.61 -4.70 11.40
N ALA A 179 11.97 -3.91 12.26
CA ALA A 179 12.04 -4.03 13.72
C ALA A 179 10.95 -4.97 14.26
N ALA A 180 11.09 -5.36 15.52
CA ALA A 180 10.20 -6.32 16.17
C ALA A 180 8.77 -5.80 16.40
N ASP A 181 8.60 -4.47 16.44
CA ASP A 181 7.31 -3.78 16.54
C ASP A 181 6.63 -3.60 15.17
N GLY A 182 7.23 -4.12 14.09
CA GLY A 182 6.75 -3.92 12.72
C GLY A 182 7.15 -2.57 12.10
N SER A 183 7.78 -1.66 12.84
CA SER A 183 8.34 -0.44 12.22
C SER A 183 9.56 -0.80 11.37
N GLY A 184 9.85 0.00 10.35
CA GLY A 184 10.95 -0.35 9.46
C GLY A 184 11.27 0.68 8.41
N SER A 185 12.18 0.31 7.52
CA SER A 185 12.58 1.14 6.40
C SER A 185 13.13 0.34 5.23
N VAL A 186 13.10 0.96 4.05
CA VAL A 186 13.79 0.52 2.83
C VAL A 186 14.70 1.65 2.39
N GLN A 187 15.95 1.32 2.04
CA GLN A 187 16.86 2.20 1.33
C GLN A 187 17.26 1.52 0.03
N ALA A 188 16.97 2.15 -1.10
CA ALA A 188 17.40 1.70 -2.41
C ALA A 188 18.26 2.78 -3.06
N SER A 189 19.29 2.36 -3.78
CA SER A 189 20.22 3.25 -4.45
C SER A 189 20.36 2.88 -5.90
N ASN A 190 20.60 3.90 -6.73
CA ASN A 190 20.92 3.76 -8.13
C ASN A 190 19.84 2.98 -8.91
N LEU A 191 18.55 3.19 -8.59
CA LEU A 191 17.43 2.66 -9.37
C LEU A 191 17.44 3.30 -10.75
N VAL A 192 17.11 2.52 -11.78
CA VAL A 192 17.11 2.96 -13.17
C VAL A 192 15.69 3.21 -13.64
N GLU A 193 15.51 4.15 -14.57
CA GLU A 193 14.21 4.35 -15.21
C GLU A 193 13.88 3.17 -16.12
N ILE A 194 12.71 2.58 -15.91
CA ILE A 194 12.22 1.40 -16.66
C ILE A 194 11.05 1.74 -17.58
N ALA A 195 10.32 2.83 -17.29
CA ALA A 195 9.22 3.31 -18.10
C ALA A 195 8.97 4.80 -17.84
N SER A 196 8.34 5.46 -18.81
CA SER A 196 7.91 6.85 -18.69
C SER A 196 6.59 7.04 -19.41
N LEU A 197 5.66 7.77 -18.80
CA LEU A 197 4.45 8.27 -19.45
C LEU A 197 4.70 9.57 -20.22
N LEU A 198 5.84 10.22 -19.96
CA LEU A 198 6.21 11.51 -20.55
C LEU A 198 6.96 11.34 -21.88
N VAL A 199 7.70 10.23 -22.04
CA VAL A 199 8.52 9.94 -23.22
C VAL A 199 8.42 8.47 -23.62
N SER A 200 8.63 8.19 -24.91
CA SER A 200 8.54 6.81 -25.44
C SER A 200 9.75 5.93 -25.14
N ASN A 201 10.88 6.51 -24.73
CA ASN A 201 12.09 5.79 -24.38
C ASN A 201 12.62 6.28 -23.02
N PRO A 202 12.78 5.40 -22.01
CA PRO A 202 13.38 5.76 -20.74
C PRO A 202 14.76 6.39 -20.93
N ASP A 203 15.10 7.34 -20.05
CA ASP A 203 16.42 7.95 -20.01
C ASP A 203 17.43 6.95 -19.42
N PRO A 204 18.40 6.45 -20.20
CA PRO A 204 19.34 5.44 -19.73
C PRO A 204 20.28 5.96 -18.64
N ASP A 205 20.40 7.27 -18.47
CA ASP A 205 21.24 7.93 -17.47
C ASP A 205 20.44 8.36 -16.23
N ALA A 206 19.11 8.28 -16.26
CA ALA A 206 18.28 8.62 -15.12
C ALA A 206 18.51 7.65 -13.96
N ARG A 207 18.78 8.20 -12.78
CA ARG A 207 19.01 7.47 -11.55
C ARG A 207 18.19 8.05 -10.41
N LEU A 208 17.64 7.14 -9.60
CA LEU A 208 16.86 7.48 -8.43
C LEU A 208 17.42 6.75 -7.22
N ASP A 209 17.70 7.49 -6.16
CA ASP A 209 17.82 6.91 -4.84
C ASP A 209 16.48 7.07 -4.12
N PHE A 210 16.12 6.06 -3.34
CA PHE A 210 14.84 5.98 -2.68
C PHE A 210 15.02 5.58 -1.23
N SER A 211 14.32 6.26 -0.33
CA SER A 211 14.19 5.84 1.05
C SER A 211 12.74 5.88 1.48
N MET A 212 12.29 4.85 2.16
CA MET A 212 10.97 4.82 2.80
C MET A 212 11.11 4.35 4.22
N SER A 213 10.42 5.00 5.15
CA SER A 213 10.29 4.58 6.54
C SER A 213 8.83 4.42 6.89
N TRP A 214 8.54 3.48 7.78
CA TRP A 214 7.19 3.32 8.32
C TRP A 214 7.20 3.02 9.81
N THR A 215 6.15 3.46 10.49
CA THR A 215 5.75 2.95 11.80
C THR A 215 4.57 2.03 11.63
N CYS A 216 4.54 0.92 12.37
CA CYS A 216 3.36 0.04 12.47
C CYS A 216 2.65 0.30 13.80
N LYS A 217 1.33 0.44 13.79
CA LYS A 217 0.51 0.60 15.01
C LYS A 217 -0.66 -0.35 15.01
N ASP A 218 -0.90 -1.01 16.13
CA ASP A 218 -2.10 -1.82 16.28
C ASP A 218 -3.34 -0.92 16.36
N ILE A 219 -4.37 -1.29 15.59
CA ILE A 219 -5.66 -0.60 15.57
C ILE A 219 -6.62 -1.48 16.37
N GLU A 220 -7.16 -0.92 17.44
CA GLU A 220 -8.17 -1.53 18.33
C GLU A 220 -9.56 -1.61 17.69
#